data_AF-G9KL49-F1
#
_entry.id   AF-G9KL49-F1
#
_cell.length_a   1.000
_cell.length_b   1.000
_cell.length_c   1.000
_cell.angle_alpha   90.00
_cell.angle_beta   90.00
_cell.angle_gamma   90.00
#
_symmetry.space_group_name_H-M   'P 1'
#
loop_
_entity.id
_entity.type
_entity.pdbx_description
1 polymer ?
#
loop_
_entity_poly.entity_id
_entity_poly.type
_entity_poly.pdbx_seq_one_letter_code
_entity_poly.pdbx_strand_id
1 'polypeptide(L)'
;MYKVDLSPDPKEVAAIEARRNREKERQSRFFNVRTRVMGVDVKALNSQVEERKLREATEQSKEAAYGTYQEQYDLVAQMLEKEEAERTRRLNKKVQEFREQKQQLKNRQEFDLWDPGRLWMEFPAYLGPSDPPCGPASLQCFAG
;
A
#
# COMPACT_ATOMS: atom_id res chain seq x y z
N MET A 1 -27.90 -38.36 81.94
CA MET A 1 -28.25 -38.30 80.50
C MET A 1 -27.04 -38.76 79.72
N TYR A 2 -27.16 -39.87 78.98
CA TYR A 2 -26.07 -40.39 78.15
C TYR A 2 -25.87 -39.44 76.97
N LYS A 3 -24.64 -38.92 76.81
CA LYS A 3 -24.25 -38.24 75.58
C LYS A 3 -24.16 -39.31 74.49
N VAL A 4 -25.07 -39.23 73.52
CA VAL A 4 -24.99 -40.04 72.31
C VAL A 4 -24.01 -39.33 71.41
N ASP A 5 -22.74 -39.69 71.51
CA ASP A 5 -21.71 -39.20 70.59
C ASP A 5 -21.98 -39.85 69.22
N LEU A 6 -22.73 -39.15 68.37
CA LEU A 6 -22.88 -39.53 66.96
C LEU A 6 -21.48 -39.51 66.34
N SER A 7 -21.10 -40.60 65.67
CA SER A 7 -19.83 -40.65 64.93
C SER A 7 -19.77 -39.44 63.98
N PRO A 8 -18.72 -38.59 64.06
CA PRO A 8 -18.63 -37.40 63.23
C PRO A 8 -18.72 -37.77 61.75
N ASP A 9 -19.51 -37.02 60.97
CA ASP A 9 -19.55 -37.21 59.51
C ASP A 9 -18.14 -36.93 58.96
N PRO A 10 -17.53 -37.88 58.22
CA PRO A 10 -16.19 -37.69 57.63
C PRO A 10 -16.05 -36.39 56.82
N LYS A 11 -17.13 -35.89 56.22
CA LYS A 11 -17.13 -34.59 55.51
C LYS A 11 -16.96 -33.42 56.46
N GLU A 12 -17.63 -33.45 57.62
CA GLU A 12 -17.53 -32.41 58.64
C GLU A 12 -16.14 -32.37 59.26
N VAL A 13 -15.56 -33.55 59.55
CA VAL A 13 -14.18 -33.67 60.05
C VAL A 13 -13.18 -33.08 59.05
N ALA A 14 -13.30 -33.43 57.76
CA ALA A 14 -12.43 -32.90 56.71
C ALA A 14 -12.56 -31.37 56.54
N ALA A 15 -13.77 -30.82 56.64
CA ALA A 15 -14.00 -29.39 56.58
C ALA A 15 -13.40 -28.64 57.78
N ILE A 16 -13.51 -29.21 58.99
CA ILE A 16 -12.91 -28.67 60.22
C ILE A 16 -11.39 -28.69 60.13
N GLU A 17 -10.80 -29.78 59.63
CA GLU A 17 -9.35 -29.90 59.42
C GLU A 17 -8.84 -28.91 58.37
N ALA A 18 -9.52 -28.78 57.23
CA ALA A 18 -9.17 -27.80 56.21
C ALA A 18 -9.22 -26.36 56.75
N ARG A 19 -10.20 -26.04 57.61
CA ARG A 19 -10.27 -24.74 58.29
C ARG A 19 -9.11 -24.53 59.26
N ARG A 20 -8.78 -25.54 60.06
CA ARG A 20 -7.62 -25.50 60.98
C ARG A 20 -6.31 -25.31 60.21
N ASN A 21 -6.13 -25.98 59.08
CA ASN A 21 -4.92 -25.85 58.26
C ASN A 21 -4.79 -24.46 57.65
N ARG A 22 -5.88 -23.88 57.11
CA ARG A 22 -5.88 -22.49 56.61
C ARG A 22 -5.56 -21.48 57.72
N GLU A 23 -6.10 -21.67 58.92
CA GLU A 23 -5.81 -20.77 60.05
C GLU A 23 -4.33 -20.87 60.48
N LYS A 24 -3.75 -22.08 60.49
CA LYS A 24 -2.31 -22.28 60.75
C LYS A 24 -1.43 -21.60 59.70
N GLU A 25 -1.77 -21.73 58.42
CA GLU A 25 -1.07 -21.05 57.31
C GLU A 25 -1.20 -19.53 57.38
N ARG A 26 -2.34 -19.02 57.85
CA ARG A 26 -2.54 -17.58 58.07
C ARG A 26 -1.71 -17.09 59.25
N GLN A 27 -1.73 -17.81 60.37
CA GLN A 27 -0.95 -17.47 61.56
C GLN A 27 0.55 -17.45 61.27
N SER A 28 1.06 -18.43 60.53
CA SER A 28 2.49 -18.49 60.18
C SER A 28 2.94 -17.25 59.37
N ARG A 29 2.07 -16.69 58.53
CA ARG A 29 2.33 -15.45 57.78
C ARG A 29 2.22 -14.20 58.65
N PHE A 30 1.23 -14.15 59.53
CA PHE A 30 0.92 -12.97 60.34
C PHE A 30 1.90 -12.76 61.50
N PHE A 31 2.32 -13.84 62.16
CA PHE A 31 3.25 -13.78 63.29
C PHE A 31 4.72 -13.56 62.87
N ASN A 32 5.08 -13.92 61.62
CA ASN A 32 6.40 -13.62 61.10
C ASN A 32 6.46 -12.18 60.57
N VAL A 33 7.12 -11.31 61.34
CA VAL A 33 7.24 -9.87 61.07
C VAL A 33 7.92 -9.60 59.71
N ARG A 34 8.91 -10.41 59.31
CA ARG A 34 9.65 -10.21 58.07
C ARG A 34 8.81 -10.52 56.83
N THR A 35 8.05 -11.61 56.85
CA THR A 35 7.10 -11.92 55.76
C THR A 35 5.92 -10.96 55.72
N ARG A 36 5.51 -10.41 56.87
CA ARG A 36 4.44 -9.42 56.93
C ARG A 36 4.83 -8.07 56.31
N VAL A 37 6.08 -7.65 56.50
CA VAL A 37 6.58 -6.36 56.01
C VAL A 37 7.16 -6.46 54.59
N MET A 38 7.85 -7.56 54.25
CA MET A 38 8.60 -7.71 52.97
C MET A 38 8.37 -9.07 52.30
N GLY A 39 7.25 -9.74 52.57
CA GLY A 39 6.95 -11.03 51.94
C GLY A 39 6.72 -10.87 50.44
N VAL A 40 7.59 -11.47 49.64
CA VAL A 40 7.51 -11.48 48.18
C VAL A 40 7.72 -12.90 47.67
N ASP A 41 6.89 -13.33 46.73
CA ASP A 41 7.08 -14.61 46.05
C ASP A 41 8.10 -14.45 44.90
N VAL A 42 9.37 -14.60 45.26
CA VAL A 42 10.50 -14.46 44.32
C VAL A 42 10.40 -15.48 43.19
N LYS A 43 9.86 -16.68 43.44
CA LYS A 43 9.73 -17.71 42.40
C LYS A 43 8.69 -17.27 41.35
N ALA A 44 7.52 -16.82 41.80
CA ALA A 44 6.50 -16.32 40.90
C ALA A 44 6.98 -15.09 40.10
N LEU A 45 7.69 -14.16 40.74
CA LEU A 45 8.26 -13.00 40.04
C LEU A 45 9.30 -13.40 39.00
N ASN A 46 10.19 -14.34 39.32
CA ASN A 46 11.18 -14.83 38.35
C ASN A 46 10.50 -15.49 37.14
N SER A 47 9.46 -16.30 37.37
CA SER A 47 8.67 -16.88 36.27
C SER A 47 7.99 -15.81 35.41
N GLN A 48 7.46 -14.74 36.01
CA GLN A 48 6.88 -13.62 35.26
C GLN A 48 7.92 -12.88 34.42
N VAL A 49 9.13 -12.68 34.95
CA VAL A 49 10.23 -12.04 34.21
C VAL A 49 10.67 -12.90 33.03
N GLU A 50 10.80 -14.22 33.22
CA GLU A 50 11.11 -15.16 32.14
C GLU A 50 10.02 -15.16 31.06
N GLU A 51 8.75 -15.18 31.45
CA GLU A 51 7.64 -15.12 30.51
C GLU A 51 7.66 -13.81 29.70
N ARG A 52 7.89 -12.66 30.35
CA ARG A 52 8.04 -11.37 29.66
C ARG A 52 9.16 -11.42 28.64
N LYS A 53 10.35 -11.92 29.00
CA LYS A 53 11.50 -12.02 28.08
C LYS A 53 11.18 -12.90 26.87
N LEU A 54 10.49 -14.02 27.08
CA LEU A 54 10.06 -14.89 25.99
C LEU A 54 9.10 -14.15 25.06
N ARG A 55 8.11 -13.42 25.60
CA ARG A 55 7.19 -12.62 24.79
C ARG A 55 7.94 -11.56 23.97
N GLU A 56 8.82 -10.79 24.61
CA GLU A 56 9.63 -9.76 23.94
C GLU A 56 10.50 -10.36 22.83
N ALA A 57 11.14 -11.51 23.06
CA ALA A 57 11.91 -12.20 22.01
C ALA A 57 11.03 -12.68 20.84
N THR A 58 9.82 -13.18 21.13
CA THR A 58 8.88 -13.57 20.07
C THR A 58 8.36 -12.37 19.29
N GLU A 59 8.18 -11.22 19.93
CA GLU A 59 7.76 -9.98 19.26
C GLU A 59 8.89 -9.43 18.39
N GLN A 60 10.12 -9.38 18.91
CA GLN A 60 11.30 -8.95 18.14
C GLN A 60 11.56 -9.82 16.91
N SER A 61 11.42 -11.15 17.04
CA SER A 61 11.57 -12.05 15.89
C SER A 61 10.48 -11.87 14.84
N LYS A 62 9.23 -11.59 15.25
CA LYS A 62 8.15 -11.23 14.32
C LYS A 62 8.42 -9.91 13.63
N GLU A 63 8.84 -8.89 14.37
CA GLU A 63 9.16 -7.57 13.82
C GLU A 63 10.31 -7.65 12.81
N ALA A 64 11.36 -8.41 13.12
CA ALA A 64 12.45 -8.67 12.18
C ALA A 64 11.95 -9.36 10.90
N ALA A 65 11.06 -10.36 11.02
CA ALA A 65 10.46 -11.00 9.86
C ALA A 65 9.63 -10.00 9.01
N TYR A 66 8.81 -9.17 9.65
CA TYR A 66 8.06 -8.12 8.96
C TYR A 66 8.97 -7.10 8.28
N GLY A 67 10.08 -6.71 8.90
CA GLY A 67 11.08 -5.85 8.28
C GLY A 67 11.64 -6.45 6.99
N THR A 68 11.99 -7.74 7.00
CA THR A 68 12.46 -8.41 5.77
C THR A 68 11.40 -8.48 4.67
N TYR A 69 10.13 -8.66 5.03
CA TYR A 69 9.05 -8.63 4.05
C TYR A 69 8.84 -7.22 3.46
N GLN A 70 8.95 -6.18 4.28
CA GLN A 70 8.86 -4.80 3.82
C GLN A 70 9.94 -4.48 2.78
N GLU A 71 11.20 -4.85 3.05
CA GLU A 71 12.29 -4.66 2.08
C GLU A 71 12.02 -5.36 0.73
N GLN A 72 11.47 -6.58 0.77
CA GLN A 72 11.09 -7.31 -0.44
C GLN A 72 9.96 -6.61 -1.21
N TYR A 73 8.94 -6.15 -0.52
CA TYR A 73 7.82 -5.44 -1.15
C TYR A 73 8.25 -4.10 -1.73
N ASP A 74 9.10 -3.36 -1.04
CA ASP A 74 9.65 -2.08 -1.52
C ASP A 74 10.47 -2.28 -2.80
N LEU A 75 11.29 -3.34 -2.86
CA LEU A 75 12.03 -3.68 -4.07
C LEU A 75 11.08 -3.98 -5.24
N VAL A 76 10.03 -4.77 -5.01
CA VAL A 76 9.04 -5.10 -6.04
C VAL A 76 8.31 -3.84 -6.51
N ALA A 77 7.90 -2.96 -5.60
CA ALA A 77 7.23 -1.70 -5.93
C ALA A 77 8.12 -0.82 -6.81
N GLN A 78 9.41 -0.67 -6.48
CA GLN A 78 10.37 0.10 -7.28
C GLN A 78 10.59 -0.49 -8.68
N MET A 79 10.61 -1.83 -8.81
CA MET A 79 10.71 -2.47 -10.12
C MET A 79 9.47 -2.19 -10.98
N LEU A 80 8.28 -2.32 -10.41
CA LEU A 80 7.02 -2.06 -11.11
C LEU A 80 6.90 -0.60 -11.56
N GLU A 81 7.29 0.35 -10.71
CA GLU A 81 7.31 1.77 -11.05
C GLU A 81 8.25 2.06 -12.24
N LYS A 82 9.45 1.47 -12.24
CA LYS A 82 10.40 1.58 -13.36
C LYS A 82 9.83 1.00 -14.65
N GLU A 83 9.21 -0.18 -14.58
CA GLU A 83 8.58 -0.80 -15.75
C GLU A 83 7.45 0.08 -16.31
N GLU A 84 6.62 0.65 -15.45
CA GLU A 84 5.52 1.53 -15.87
C GLU A 84 6.06 2.82 -16.51
N ALA A 85 7.09 3.44 -15.90
CA ALA A 85 7.75 4.61 -16.45
C ALA A 85 8.37 4.32 -17.84
N GLU A 86 8.98 3.15 -18.03
CA GLU A 86 9.48 2.75 -19.35
C GLU A 86 8.35 2.51 -20.35
N ARG A 87 7.26 1.84 -19.95
CA ARG A 87 6.11 1.58 -20.82
C ARG A 87 5.48 2.90 -21.29
N THR A 88 5.23 3.82 -20.37
CA THR A 88 4.67 5.15 -20.69
C THR A 88 5.61 5.94 -21.61
N ARG A 89 6.92 5.93 -21.35
CA ARG A 89 7.91 6.56 -22.23
C ARG A 89 7.89 5.97 -23.64
N ARG A 90 7.85 4.64 -23.77
CA ARG A 90 7.79 3.94 -25.07
C ARG A 90 6.50 4.29 -25.82
N LEU A 91 5.37 4.33 -25.14
CA LEU A 91 4.08 4.72 -25.73
C LEU A 91 4.11 6.16 -26.22
N ASN A 92 4.57 7.10 -25.39
CA ASN A 92 4.68 8.50 -25.76
C ASN A 92 5.60 8.70 -26.98
N LYS A 93 6.71 7.97 -27.03
CA LYS A 93 7.61 8.00 -28.18
C LYS A 93 6.91 7.52 -29.46
N LYS A 94 6.19 6.40 -29.41
CA LYS A 94 5.43 5.88 -30.57
C LYS A 94 4.34 6.85 -31.03
N VAL A 95 3.64 7.49 -30.10
CA VAL A 95 2.63 8.51 -30.42
C VAL A 95 3.29 9.69 -31.12
N GLN A 96 4.44 10.14 -30.62
CA GLN A 96 5.17 11.25 -31.22
C GLN A 96 5.70 10.90 -32.62
N GLU A 97 6.31 9.73 -32.79
CA GLU A 97 6.76 9.22 -34.09
C GLU A 97 5.59 9.13 -35.09
N PHE A 98 4.42 8.68 -34.64
CA PHE A 98 3.21 8.64 -35.48
C PHE A 98 2.74 10.04 -35.89
N ARG A 99 2.74 11.01 -34.97
CA ARG A 99 2.40 12.42 -35.25
C ARG A 99 3.35 12.99 -36.30
N GLU A 100 4.65 12.79 -36.12
CA GLU A 100 5.69 13.27 -37.02
C GLU A 100 5.62 12.63 -38.39
N GLN A 101 5.26 11.35 -38.51
CA GLN A 101 5.20 10.66 -39.80
C GLN A 101 3.89 10.90 -40.55
N LYS A 102 2.75 10.84 -39.85
CA LYS A 102 1.42 10.77 -40.47
C LYS A 102 0.60 12.05 -40.33
N GLN A 103 0.86 12.86 -39.30
CA GLN A 103 0.05 14.05 -38.99
C GLN A 103 0.76 15.37 -39.34
N GLN A 104 1.75 15.33 -40.23
CA GLN A 104 2.38 16.55 -40.74
C GLN A 104 1.35 17.44 -41.43
N LEU A 105 1.50 18.76 -41.28
CA LEU A 105 0.62 19.75 -41.92
C LEU A 105 0.56 19.57 -43.44
N LYS A 106 1.69 19.23 -44.06
CA LYS A 106 1.82 19.00 -45.50
C LYS A 106 0.97 17.83 -46.01
N ASN A 107 0.66 16.88 -45.15
CA ASN A 107 -0.09 15.67 -45.53
C ASN A 107 -1.60 15.85 -45.33
N ARG A 108 -2.07 17.07 -45.00
CA ARG A 108 -3.50 17.36 -44.85
C ARG A 108 -4.16 17.53 -46.21
N GLN A 109 -5.40 17.04 -46.34
CA GLN A 109 -6.17 17.16 -47.57
C GLN A 109 -6.42 18.61 -47.98
N GLU A 110 -6.57 19.51 -47.01
CA GLU A 110 -6.81 20.93 -47.25
C GLU A 110 -5.53 21.77 -47.32
N PHE A 111 -4.35 21.14 -47.28
CA PHE A 111 -3.08 21.88 -47.21
C PHE A 111 -2.93 22.87 -48.37
N ASP A 112 -3.35 22.49 -49.58
CA ASP A 112 -3.28 23.35 -50.78
C ASP A 112 -4.06 24.67 -50.63
N LEU A 113 -5.11 24.71 -49.80
CA LEU A 113 -5.86 25.93 -49.51
C LEU A 113 -5.14 26.82 -48.49
N TRP A 114 -4.40 26.20 -47.57
CA TRP A 114 -3.72 26.86 -46.45
C TRP A 114 -2.23 27.11 -46.69
N ASP A 115 -1.69 26.69 -47.83
CA ASP A 115 -0.27 26.85 -48.15
C ASP A 115 0.11 28.34 -48.25
N PRO A 116 1.02 28.85 -47.42
CA PRO A 116 1.49 30.24 -47.52
C PRO A 116 2.13 30.55 -48.88
N GLY A 117 2.68 29.54 -49.55
CA GLY A 117 3.27 29.66 -50.89
C GLY A 117 2.26 29.64 -52.04
N ARG A 118 0.97 29.38 -51.76
CA ARG A 118 -0.08 29.21 -52.78
C ARG A 118 -0.10 30.34 -53.80
N LEU A 119 -0.12 31.59 -53.34
CA LEU A 119 -0.17 32.77 -54.21
C LEU A 119 1.05 32.91 -55.13
N TRP A 120 2.20 32.34 -54.76
CA TRP A 120 3.42 32.37 -55.56
C TRP A 120 3.47 31.23 -56.59
N MET A 121 2.73 30.14 -56.33
CA MET A 121 2.65 28.96 -57.20
C MET A 121 1.43 29.01 -58.15
N GLU A 122 0.43 29.83 -57.85
CA GLU A 122 -0.73 30.04 -58.71
C GLU A 122 -0.36 30.75 -60.00
N PHE A 123 -0.85 30.21 -61.12
CA PHE A 123 -0.71 30.88 -62.41
C PHE A 123 -1.71 32.03 -62.51
N PRO A 124 -1.33 33.15 -63.16
CA PRO A 124 -2.27 34.20 -63.52
C PRO A 124 -3.46 33.64 -64.29
N ALA A 125 -4.65 34.16 -64.03
CA ALA A 125 -5.88 33.74 -64.71
C ALA A 125 -5.85 33.96 -66.23
N TYR A 126 -4.95 34.83 -66.72
CA TYR A 126 -4.69 35.08 -68.13
C TYR A 126 -3.21 35.47 -68.29
N LEU A 127 -2.41 34.73 -69.07
CA LEU A 127 -0.99 35.06 -69.30
C LEU A 127 -0.75 35.80 -70.62
N GLY A 128 -1.76 35.88 -71.51
CA GLY A 128 -1.69 36.67 -72.73
C GLY A 128 -2.34 36.01 -73.96
N PRO A 129 -2.19 36.61 -75.15
CA PRO A 129 -2.85 36.15 -76.39
C PRO A 129 -2.32 34.82 -76.96
N SER A 130 -1.29 34.23 -76.33
CA SER A 130 -0.71 32.94 -76.72
C SER A 130 -1.32 31.75 -75.98
N ASP A 131 -2.17 31.98 -74.97
CA ASP A 131 -2.83 30.92 -74.21
C ASP A 131 -4.08 30.40 -74.93
N PRO A 132 -4.49 29.13 -74.67
CA PRO A 132 -5.78 28.64 -75.10
C PRO A 132 -6.90 29.58 -74.62
N PRO A 133 -7.82 30.02 -75.50
CA PRO A 133 -8.83 31.00 -75.13
C PRO A 133 -9.74 30.43 -74.03
N CYS A 134 -9.80 31.14 -72.91
CA CYS A 134 -10.74 30.84 -71.84
C CYS A 134 -12.16 30.97 -72.39
N GLY A 135 -12.97 29.92 -72.22
CA GLY A 135 -14.34 29.89 -72.77
C GLY A 135 -15.22 31.02 -72.23
N PRO A 136 -16.35 31.35 -72.89
CA PRO A 136 -17.16 32.52 -72.54
C PRO A 136 -17.74 32.47 -71.11
N ALA A 137 -17.94 31.28 -70.53
CA ALA A 137 -18.38 31.12 -69.15
C ALA A 137 -17.35 31.57 -68.09
N SER A 138 -16.07 31.65 -68.47
CA SER A 138 -15.00 32.08 -67.55
C SER A 138 -15.05 33.58 -67.25
N LEU A 139 -15.65 34.38 -68.15
CA LEU A 139 -15.70 35.85 -68.05
C LEU A 139 -14.32 36.52 -67.87
N GLN A 140 -13.22 35.85 -68.27
CA GLN A 140 -11.86 36.37 -68.11
C GLN A 140 -11.43 37.31 -69.25
N CYS A 141 -12.10 37.26 -70.40
CA CYS A 141 -11.86 38.12 -71.57
C CYS A 141 -13.19 38.57 -72.16
N PHE A 142 -13.33 39.86 -72.46
CA PHE A 142 -14.52 40.44 -73.08
C PHE A 142 -14.14 41.07 -74.42
N ALA A 143 -14.96 40.86 -75.45
CA ALA A 143 -14.66 41.32 -76.82
C ALA A 143 -14.96 42.81 -77.08
N GLY A 144 -15.52 43.52 -76.10
CA GLY A 144 -15.97 44.91 -76.25
C GLY A 144 -17.32 45.05 -76.95
#